data_AF-A0A7Y1GDS2-F1
#
_entry.id   AF-A0A7Y1GDS2-F1
#
_cell.length_a   1.000
_cell.length_b   1.000
_cell.length_c   1.000
_cell.angle_alpha   90.00
_cell.angle_beta   90.00
_cell.angle_gamma   90.00
#
_symmetry.space_group_name_H-M   'P 1'
#
loop_
_entity.id
_entity.type
_entity.pdbx_description
1 polymer ?
#
loop_
_entity_poly.entity_id
_entity_poly.type
_entity_poly.pdbx_seq_one_letter_code
_entity_poly.pdbx_strand_id
1 'polypeptide(L)' 'MILQYLLLRARLFFDRTEGASAIEYAIVVAMVAVVVVAFVTPLGDRVLAIFNNILTSLGGDAVTRPEP' A
#
# COMPACT_ATOMS: atom_id res chain seq x y z
N MET A 1 12.02 -10.38 -45.42
CA MET A 1 11.73 -11.27 -44.26
C MET A 1 12.33 -10.75 -42.95
N ILE A 2 13.65 -10.75 -42.74
CA ILE A 2 14.24 -10.33 -41.44
C ILE A 2 14.06 -8.82 -41.14
N LEU A 3 14.20 -7.96 -42.15
CA LEU A 3 14.05 -6.50 -42.03
C LEU A 3 12.62 -6.09 -41.72
N GLN A 4 11.65 -6.70 -42.39
CA GLN A 4 10.22 -6.51 -42.12
C GLN A 4 9.84 -6.97 -40.71
N TYR A 5 10.41 -8.09 -40.26
CA TYR A 5 10.21 -8.58 -38.90
C TYR A 5 10.75 -7.64 -37.83
N LEU A 6 11.94 -7.08 -38.03
CA LEU A 6 12.53 -6.08 -37.13
C LEU A 6 11.73 -4.77 -37.12
N LEU A 7 11.29 -4.28 -38.29
CA LEU A 7 10.45 -3.09 -38.38
C LEU A 7 9.09 -3.29 -37.70
N LEU A 8 8.47 -4.46 -37.84
CA LEU A 8 7.23 -4.78 -37.14
C LEU A 8 7.45 -4.83 -35.62
N ARG A 9 8.55 -5.44 -35.15
CA ARG A 9 8.90 -5.47 -33.72
C ARG A 9 9.14 -4.07 -33.16
N ALA A 10 9.85 -3.22 -33.89
CA ALA A 10 10.12 -1.84 -33.49
C ALA A 10 8.83 -1.03 -33.41
N ARG A 11 7.95 -1.16 -34.41
CA ARG A 11 6.63 -0.51 -34.39
C ARG A 11 5.79 -0.98 -33.19
N LEU A 12 5.69 -2.29 -32.98
CA LEU A 12 4.97 -2.85 -31.85
C LEU A 12 5.55 -2.42 -30.50
N PHE A 13 6.85 -2.14 -30.40
CA PHE A 13 7.48 -1.62 -29.19
C PHE A 13 7.09 -0.17 -28.90
N PHE A 14 7.05 0.69 -29.92
CA PHE A 14 6.58 2.07 -29.78
C PHE A 14 5.07 2.16 -29.54
N ASP A 15 4.29 1.18 -30.02
CA ASP A 15 2.85 1.10 -29.78
C ASP A 15 2.50 0.50 -28.39
N ARG A 16 3.48 0.09 -27.57
CA ARG A 16 3.21 -0.45 -26.23
C ARG A 16 2.81 0.65 -25.27
N THR A 17 1.59 0.60 -24.79
CA THR A 17 1.05 1.48 -23.73
C THR A 17 0.93 0.78 -22.38
N GLU A 18 1.29 -0.51 -22.29
CA GLU A 18 1.21 -1.33 -21.07
C GLU A 18 1.94 -0.68 -19.88
N GLY A 19 3.08 -0.02 -20.12
CA GLY A 19 3.82 0.71 -19.09
C GLY A 19 3.13 2.00 -18.62
N ALA A 20 2.41 2.67 -19.50
CA ALA A 20 1.62 3.85 -19.15
C ALA A 20 0.38 3.47 -18.30
N SER A 21 -0.28 2.36 -18.60
CA SER A 21 -1.34 1.84 -17.73
C SER A 21 -0.82 1.32 -16.38
N ALA A 22 0.40 0.75 -16.34
CA ALA A 22 0.97 0.27 -15.08
C ALA A 22 1.22 1.39 -14.06
N ILE A 23 1.65 2.58 -14.50
CA ILE A 23 1.92 3.70 -13.58
C ILE A 23 0.62 4.30 -13.00
N GLU A 24 -0.50 4.25 -13.72
CA GLU A 24 -1.81 4.71 -13.22
C GLU A 24 -2.25 3.90 -12.00
N TYR A 25 -2.21 2.57 -12.11
CA TYR A 25 -2.54 1.69 -10.99
C TYR A 25 -1.55 1.84 -9.83
N ALA A 26 -0.26 2.04 -10.11
CA ALA A 26 0.74 2.26 -9.07
C ALA A 26 0.48 3.54 -8.26
N ILE A 27 0.04 4.63 -8.91
CA ILE A 27 -0.31 5.88 -8.24
C ILE A 27 -1.58 5.71 -7.39
N VAL A 28 -2.59 4.98 -7.89
CA VAL A 28 -3.80 4.66 -7.11
C VAL A 28 -3.43 3.89 -5.84
N VAL A 29 -2.58 2.87 -5.96
CA VAL A 29 -2.08 2.10 -4.80
C VAL A 29 -1.31 2.99 -3.83
N ALA A 30 -0.46 3.89 -4.32
CA ALA A 30 0.28 4.82 -3.47
C ALA A 30 -0.65 5.76 -2.69
N MET A 31 -1.69 6.30 -3.33
CA MET A 31 -2.69 7.15 -2.65
C MET A 31 -3.43 6.38 -1.55
N VAL A 32 -3.83 5.14 -1.82
CA VAL A 32 -4.48 4.27 -0.82
C VAL A 32 -3.53 3.97 0.34
N ALA A 33 -2.26 3.68 0.06
CA ALA A 33 -1.25 3.39 1.09
C ALA A 33 -1.06 4.56 2.06
N VAL A 34 -1.02 5.80 1.55
CA VAL A 34 -0.92 7.01 2.38
C VAL A 34 -2.13 7.13 3.31
N VAL A 35 -3.34 6.91 2.80
CA VAL A 35 -4.57 6.94 3.60
C VAL A 35 -4.52 5.85 4.67
N VAL A 36 -4.17 4.61 4.32
CA VAL A 36 -4.08 3.50 5.27
C VAL A 36 -3.13 3.84 6.42
N VAL A 37 -1.91 4.32 6.13
CA VAL A 37 -0.94 4.69 7.17
C VAL A 37 -1.45 5.83 8.04
N ALA A 38 -2.09 6.84 7.44
CA ALA A 38 -2.62 8.00 8.16
C ALA A 38 -3.71 7.64 9.18
N PHE A 39 -4.51 6.59 8.91
CA PHE A 39 -5.66 6.24 9.75
C PHE A 39 -5.45 4.99 10.61
N VAL A 40 -4.71 3.98 10.15
CA VAL A 40 -4.57 2.70 10.87
C VAL A 40 -3.78 2.85 12.17
N THR A 41 -2.68 3.62 12.16
CA THR A 41 -1.87 3.85 13.36
C THR A 41 -2.67 4.47 14.50
N PRO A 42 -3.30 5.66 14.32
CA PRO A 42 -4.07 6.30 15.38
C PRO A 42 -5.33 5.51 15.76
N LEU A 43 -5.94 4.78 14.83
CA LEU A 43 -7.05 3.87 15.16
C LEU A 43 -6.58 2.75 16.09
N GLY A 44 -5.45 2.12 15.78
CA GLY A 44 -4.83 1.11 16.63
C GLY A 44 -4.50 1.64 18.02
N ASP A 45 -4.05 2.90 18.14
CA ASP A 45 -3.72 3.51 19.43
C ASP A 45 -4.96 3.69 20.30
N ARG A 46 -6.08 4.09 19.69
CA ARG A 46 -7.37 4.22 20.40
C ARG A 46 -7.89 2.87 20.85
N VAL A 47 -7.80 1.85 20.01
CA VAL A 47 -8.21 0.48 20.36
C VAL A 47 -7.35 -0.04 21.52
N LEU A 48 -6.02 0.11 21.43
CA LEU A 48 -5.10 -0.26 22.50
C LEU A 48 -5.43 0.48 23.81
N ALA A 49 -5.69 1.78 23.75
CA ALA A 49 -6.05 2.57 24.92
C ALA A 49 -7.34 2.06 25.59
N ILE A 50 -8.37 1.72 24.80
CA ILE A 50 -9.62 1.15 25.32
C ILE A 50 -9.35 -0.16 26.06
N PHE A 51 -8.60 -1.08 25.44
CA PHE A 51 -8.30 -2.37 26.06
C PHE A 51 -7.41 -2.23 27.30
N ASN A 52 -6.42 -1.32 27.28
CA ASN A 52 -5.61 -1.02 28.45
C ASN A 52 -6.44 -0.45 29.59
N ASN A 53 -7.38 0.46 29.32
CA ASN A 53 -8.28 0.99 30.34
C ASN A 53 -9.12 -0.11 31.00
N ILE A 54 -9.59 -1.08 30.21
CA ILE A 54 -10.30 -2.26 30.72
C ILE A 54 -9.35 -3.10 31.58
N LEU A 55 -8.16 -3.42 31.08
CA LEU A 55 -7.18 -4.26 31.76
C LEU A 55 -6.75 -3.68 33.11
N THR A 56 -6.47 -2.37 33.15
CA THR A 56 -6.10 -1.66 34.39
C THR A 56 -7.26 -1.62 35.38
N SER A 57 -8.50 -1.48 34.88
CA SER A 57 -9.70 -1.53 35.75
C SER A 57 -9.90 -2.92 36.37
N LEU A 58 -9.39 -3.97 35.73
CA LEU A 58 -9.38 -5.34 36.25
C LEU A 58 -8.16 -5.64 37.15
N GLY A 59 -7.28 -4.67 37.38
CA GLY A 59 -6.08 -4.82 38.21
C GLY A 59 -4.88 -5.44 37.47
N GLY A 60 -4.90 -5.49 36.13
CA GLY A 60 -3.74 -5.87 35.32
C GLY A 60 -2.85 -4.68 34.96
N ASP A 61 -1.64 -4.98 34.51
CA ASP A 61 -0.69 -3.96 34.03
C ASP A 61 -0.97 -3.58 32.56
N ALA A 62 -0.74 -2.30 32.23
CA ALA A 62 -0.91 -1.80 30.87
C ALA A 62 0.10 -2.43 29.90
N VAL A 63 -0.37 -2.78 28.71
CA VAL A 63 0.45 -3.38 27.65
C VAL A 63 0.89 -2.32 26.65
N THR A 64 2.16 -2.34 26.27
CA THR A 64 2.71 -1.51 25.21
C THR A 64 2.59 -2.20 23.85
N ARG A 65 2.33 -1.42 22.79
CA ARG A 65 2.34 -1.94 21.42
C ARG A 65 3.73 -2.51 21.10
N PRO A 66 3.84 -3.72 20.51
CA PRO A 66 5.10 -4.19 19.94
C PRO A 66 5.50 -3.30 18.76
N GLU A 67 6.75 -2.83 18.73
CA GLU A 67 7.26 -2.11 17.55
C GLU A 67 7.35 -3.10 16.37
N PRO A 68 6.84 -2.73 15.18
CA PRO A 68 6.93 -3.55 13.98
C PRO A 68 8.37 -3.67 13.44
#